data_AF-A0A562S8K5-F1
#
_entry.id   AF-A0A562S8K5-F1
#
_cell.length_a   1.000
_cell.length_b   1.000
_cell.length_c   1.000
_cell.angle_alpha   90.00
_cell.angle_beta   90.00
_cell.angle_gamma   90.00
#
_symmetry.space_group_name_H-M   'P 1'
#
loop_
_entity.id
_entity.type
_entity.pdbx_description
1 polymer ?
#
loop_
_entity_poly.entity_id
_entity_poly.type
_entity_poly.pdbx_seq_one_letter_code
_entity_poly.pdbx_strand_id
1 'polypeptide(L)'
;MNPEKIVNGLGKELTDALQAMAKTKDLQKKEAYSRIIKNLSKSLASLFEMASDAEFYGYSYEGNNLDDDDLCAEDYKEDDPDRDCPF
;
A
#
# COMPACT_ATOMS: atom_id res chain seq x y z
N MET A 1 -15.78 -1.62 -3.04
CA MET A 1 -15.14 -0.84 -1.96
C MET A 1 -13.95 -0.12 -2.60
N ASN A 2 -13.73 1.18 -2.38
CA ASN A 2 -12.57 1.88 -2.96
C ASN A 2 -11.48 2.02 -1.87
N PRO A 3 -10.36 1.28 -1.96
CA PRO A 3 -9.29 1.29 -0.97
C PRO A 3 -8.72 2.67 -0.68
N GLU A 4 -8.45 3.45 -1.73
CA GLU A 4 -7.88 4.80 -1.60
C GLU A 4 -8.80 5.73 -0.81
N LYS A 5 -10.12 5.67 -1.07
CA LYS A 5 -11.10 6.46 -0.31
C LYS A 5 -11.10 6.11 1.17
N ILE A 6 -10.90 4.84 1.51
CA ILE A 6 -10.88 4.37 2.90
C ILE A 6 -9.60 4.79 3.61
N VAL A 7 -8.45 4.57 2.97
CA VAL A 7 -7.13 4.99 3.50
C VAL A 7 -7.12 6.50 3.71
N ASN A 8 -7.58 7.27 2.73
CA ASN A 8 -7.65 8.73 2.83
C ASN A 8 -8.63 9.21 3.91
N GLY A 9 -9.80 8.58 4.03
CA GLY A 9 -10.78 8.89 5.07
C GLY A 9 -10.22 8.66 6.48
N LEU A 10 -9.69 7.47 6.73
CA LEU A 10 -9.08 7.11 8.02
C LEU A 10 -7.84 7.97 8.33
N GLY A 11 -7.00 8.27 7.33
CA GLY A 11 -5.84 9.14 7.49
C GLY A 11 -6.21 10.57 7.86
N LYS A 12 -7.29 11.10 7.28
CA LYS A 12 -7.83 12.42 7.65
C LYS A 12 -8.34 12.41 9.09
N GLU A 13 -9.15 11.43 9.47
CA GLU A 13 -9.69 11.32 10.84
C GLU A 13 -8.58 11.18 11.89
N LEU A 14 -7.54 10.40 11.59
CA LEU A 14 -6.37 10.25 12.47
C LEU A 14 -5.64 11.58 12.64
N THR A 15 -5.45 12.32 11.55
CA THR A 15 -4.81 13.65 11.57
C THR A 15 -5.63 14.64 12.39
N ASP A 16 -6.94 14.69 12.17
CA ASP A 16 -7.87 15.57 12.88
C ASP A 16 -7.84 15.27 14.40
N ALA A 17 -7.86 13.99 14.78
CA ALA A 17 -7.79 13.55 16.17
C ALA A 17 -6.45 13.90 16.85
N LEU A 18 -5.32 13.70 16.15
CA LEU A 18 -3.99 14.09 16.63
C LEU A 18 -3.88 15.60 16.86
N GLN A 19 -4.38 16.42 15.93
CA GLN A 19 -4.40 17.87 16.09
C GLN A 19 -5.28 18.31 17.26
N ALA A 20 -6.45 17.69 17.43
CA ALA A 20 -7.36 18.00 18.52
C ALA A 20 -6.77 17.62 19.90
N MET A 21 -6.05 16.49 19.96
CA MET A 21 -5.31 16.07 21.16
C MET A 21 -4.16 17.03 21.49
N ALA A 22 -3.42 17.48 20.48
CA ALA A 22 -2.29 18.41 20.65
C ALA A 22 -2.75 19.78 21.16
N LYS A 23 -3.91 20.26 20.71
CA LYS A 23 -4.49 21.56 21.12
C LYS A 23 -5.16 21.52 22.49
N THR A 24 -5.57 20.35 22.94
CA THR A 24 -6.29 20.16 24.21
C THR A 24 -5.34 20.20 25.40
N LYS A 25 -5.68 21.00 26.43
CA LYS A 25 -4.99 21.01 27.74
C LYS A 25 -5.65 20.13 28.79
N ASP A 26 -6.91 19.75 28.57
CA ASP A 26 -7.70 18.93 29.48
C ASP A 26 -7.29 17.44 29.42
N LEU A 27 -6.99 16.85 30.59
CA LEU A 27 -6.48 15.49 30.68
C LEU A 27 -7.51 14.43 30.25
N GLN A 28 -8.79 14.61 30.61
CA GLN A 28 -9.84 13.68 30.24
C GLN A 28 -10.10 13.68 28.73
N LYS A 29 -10.09 14.87 28.11
CA LYS A 29 -10.16 15.00 26.65
C LYS A 29 -8.93 14.40 25.97
N LYS A 30 -7.73 14.57 26.53
CA LYS A 30 -6.53 13.88 26.00
C LYS A 30 -6.67 12.37 26.05
N GLU A 31 -7.22 11.83 27.14
CA GLU A 31 -7.49 10.39 27.25
C GLU A 31 -8.53 9.92 26.22
N ALA A 32 -9.60 10.70 26.02
CA ALA A 32 -10.59 10.39 24.99
C ALA A 32 -9.94 10.37 23.59
N TYR A 33 -9.15 11.39 23.24
CA TYR A 33 -8.44 11.40 21.96
C TYR A 33 -7.41 10.28 21.82
N SER A 34 -6.71 9.89 22.90
CA SER A 34 -5.75 8.78 22.83
C SER A 34 -6.42 7.45 22.50
N ARG A 35 -7.63 7.21 23.03
CA ARG A 35 -8.46 6.05 22.69
C ARG A 35 -8.91 6.09 21.23
N ILE A 36 -9.33 7.26 20.74
CA ILE A 36 -9.72 7.45 19.34
C ILE A 36 -8.54 7.16 18.40
N ILE A 37 -7.39 7.80 18.64
CA ILE A 37 -6.16 7.61 17.87
C ILE A 37 -5.75 6.14 17.86
N LYS A 38 -5.73 5.47 19.02
CA LYS A 38 -5.40 4.05 19.13
C LYS A 38 -6.32 3.18 18.27
N ASN A 39 -7.62 3.45 18.27
CA ASN A 39 -8.59 2.68 17.49
C ASN A 39 -8.39 2.93 15.98
N LEU A 40 -8.22 4.18 15.56
CA LEU A 40 -7.94 4.53 14.17
C LEU A 40 -6.65 3.88 13.65
N SER A 41 -5.57 3.91 14.44
CA SER A 41 -4.31 3.24 14.09
C SER A 41 -4.47 1.72 13.96
N LYS A 42 -5.27 1.08 14.82
CA LYS A 42 -5.57 -0.36 14.70
C LYS A 42 -6.38 -0.68 13.45
N SER A 43 -7.39 0.13 13.13
CA SER A 43 -8.18 -0.04 11.91
C SER A 43 -7.33 0.12 10.66
N LEU A 44 -6.40 1.10 10.64
CA LEU A 44 -5.44 1.27 9.55
C LEU A 44 -4.46 0.09 9.43
N ALA A 45 -3.96 -0.43 10.54
CA ALA A 45 -3.08 -1.60 10.53
C ALA A 45 -3.77 -2.82 9.93
N SER A 46 -4.99 -3.14 10.39
CA SER A 46 -5.78 -4.24 9.82
C SER A 46 -6.10 -4.02 8.34
N LEU A 47 -6.36 -2.78 7.91
CA LEU A 47 -6.52 -2.45 6.50
C LEU A 47 -5.25 -2.72 5.70
N PHE A 48 -4.07 -2.37 6.23
CA PHE A 48 -2.80 -2.62 5.56
C PHE A 48 -2.41 -4.10 5.53
N GLU A 49 -2.76 -4.86 6.56
CA GLU A 49 -2.64 -6.32 6.55
C GLU A 49 -3.49 -6.91 5.42
N MET A 50 -4.76 -6.51 5.33
CA MET A 50 -5.62 -6.91 4.21
C MET A 50 -5.07 -6.43 2.86
N ALA A 51 -4.47 -5.24 2.82
CA ALA A 51 -3.89 -4.66 1.60
C ALA A 51 -2.60 -5.33 1.13
N SER A 52 -1.91 -6.04 2.02
CA SER A 52 -0.73 -6.83 1.67
C SER A 52 -1.09 -8.13 0.92
N ASP A 53 -2.34 -8.58 1.03
CA ASP A 53 -2.87 -9.61 0.15
C ASP A 53 -3.13 -8.98 -1.23
N ALA A 54 -2.46 -9.48 -2.26
CA ALA A 54 -2.50 -8.94 -3.63
C ALA A 54 -3.93 -8.79 -4.19
N GLU A 55 -4.89 -9.56 -3.66
CA GLU A 55 -6.32 -9.49 -3.94
C GLU A 55 -6.97 -8.13 -3.57
N PHE A 56 -6.46 -7.43 -2.54
CA PHE A 56 -7.07 -6.19 -2.06
C PHE A 56 -6.97 -5.02 -3.05
N TYR A 57 -5.90 -4.98 -3.84
CA TYR A 57 -5.72 -4.03 -4.94
C TYR A 57 -6.18 -4.58 -6.29
N GLY A 58 -6.71 -5.80 -6.32
CA GLY A 58 -7.09 -6.48 -7.58
C GLY A 58 -5.89 -6.91 -8.42
N TYR A 59 -4.69 -6.99 -7.85
CA TYR A 59 -3.57 -7.67 -8.48
C TYR A 59 -3.73 -9.17 -8.25
N SER A 60 -4.48 -9.84 -9.11
CA SER A 60 -4.23 -11.27 -9.28
C SER A 60 -2.81 -11.40 -9.81
N TYR A 61 -1.90 -12.04 -9.06
CA TYR A 61 -0.89 -12.86 -9.74
C TYR A 61 -1.71 -13.95 -10.44
N GLU A 62 -2.31 -13.62 -11.59
CA GLU A 62 -2.47 -14.61 -12.62
C GLU A 62 -1.04 -15.08 -12.81
N GLY A 63 -0.73 -16.28 -12.30
CA GLY A 63 0.58 -16.85 -12.48
C GLY A 63 0.86 -16.70 -13.96
N ASN A 64 1.82 -15.83 -14.30
CA ASN A 64 2.23 -15.73 -15.67
C ASN A 64 2.65 -17.15 -15.99
N ASN A 65 1.87 -17.87 -16.79
CA ASN A 65 2.46 -18.78 -17.77
C ASN A 65 3.23 -17.84 -18.69
N LEU A 66 4.37 -17.35 -18.18
CA LEU A 66 5.53 -17.15 -18.99
C LEU A 66 5.79 -18.57 -19.50
N ASP A 67 5.19 -18.90 -20.65
CA ASP A 67 6.02 -19.62 -21.61
C ASP A 67 7.27 -18.74 -21.70
N ASP A 68 8.41 -19.28 -21.27
CA ASP A 68 9.69 -18.59 -21.01
C ASP A 68 10.27 -17.84 -22.23
N ASP A 69 9.48 -17.66 -23.29
CA ASP A 69 9.86 -17.22 -24.63
C ASP A 69 9.52 -15.74 -24.95
N ASP A 70 8.72 -15.04 -24.12
CA ASP A 70 8.25 -13.66 -24.43
C ASP A 70 8.98 -12.53 -23.68
N LEU A 71 10.12 -12.81 -23.05
CA LEU A 71 11.08 -11.77 -22.61
C LEU A 71 11.90 -11.25 -23.80
N CYS A 72 11.24 -10.78 -24.85
CA CYS A 72 11.87 -9.92 -25.83
C CYS A 72 12.09 -8.56 -25.17
N ALA A 73 13.29 -8.37 -24.63
CA ALA A 73 13.81 -7.08 -24.25
C ALA A 73 13.78 -6.14 -25.48
N GLU A 74 12.73 -5.33 -25.56
CA GLU A 74 12.65 -4.12 -26.39
C GLU A 74 13.74 -3.13 -25.95
N ASP A 75 15.01 -3.38 -26.29
CA ASP A 75 16.07 -2.36 -26.53
C ASP A 75 17.50 -2.92 -26.75
N TYR A 76 17.69 -4.10 -27.35
CA TYR A 76 19.01 -4.46 -27.87
C TYR A 76 19.09 -4.16 -29.37
N LYS A 77 19.64 -2.98 -29.68
CA LYS A 77 20.08 -2.67 -31.04
C LYS A 77 21.05 -3.77 -31.51
N GLU A 78 20.60 -4.52 -32.51
CA GLU A 78 21.44 -5.30 -33.43
C GLU A 78 22.62 -4.44 -33.88
N ASP A 79 23.84 -4.85 -33.54
CA ASP A 79 25.06 -4.44 -34.25
C ASP A 79 26.24 -5.41 -33.98
N ASP A 80 25.97 -6.69 -33.68
CA ASP A 80 27.04 -7.70 -33.63
C ASP A 80 26.52 -9.09 -34.04
N PRO A 81 26.76 -9.55 -35.28
CA PRO A 81 26.22 -10.82 -35.79
C PRO A 81 26.91 -12.08 -35.27
N ASP A 82 27.98 -11.97 -34.47
CA ASP A 82 28.81 -13.11 -34.02
C ASP A 82 28.77 -13.35 -32.50
N ARG A 83 27.78 -12.79 -31.78
CA ARG A 83 27.70 -12.98 -30.32
C ARG A 83 26.99 -14.30 -29.98
N ASP A 84 27.76 -15.38 -29.88
CA ASP A 84 27.29 -16.68 -29.38
C ASP A 84 26.56 -16.51 -28.03
N CYS A 85 25.29 -16.94 -27.98
CA CYS A 85 24.51 -17.04 -26.76
C CYS A 85 25.25 -17.97 -25.77
N PRO A 86 25.50 -17.55 -24.51
CA PRO A 86 25.93 -18.50 -23.50
C PRO A 86 24.77 -19.45 -23.19
N PHE A 87 25.05 -20.75 -23.24
CA PHE A 87 24.16 -21.84 -22.82
C PHE A 87 23.48 -21.58 -21.46
#